data_AF-A0A2V9HPC8-F1
#
_entry.id   AF-A0A2V9HPC8-F1
#
_cell.length_a   1.000
_cell.length_b   1.000
_cell.length_c   1.000
_cell.angle_alpha   90.00
_cell.angle_beta   90.00
_cell.angle_gamma   90.00
#
_symmetry.space_group_name_H-M   'P 1'
#
loop_
_entity.id
_entity.type
_entity.pdbx_description
1 polymer ?
#
loop_
_entity_poly.entity_id
_entity_poly.type
_entity_poly.pdbx_seq_one_letter_code
_entity_poly.pdbx_strand_id
1 'polypeptide(L)' 'MGKSGAGQQTATIEQIRFITPKLATVDGSWTVTGVRDDNGKELPAIKGRGFELVQKKNGSWKFIATREMVIFGGS' A
#
# COMPACT_ATOMS: atom_id res chain seq x y z
N MET A 1 3.69 -21.39 -16.86
CA MET A 1 4.20 -20.73 -15.63
C MET A 1 4.74 -19.36 -16.02
N GLY A 2 3.92 -18.32 -15.89
CA GLY A 2 4.33 -16.94 -16.21
C GLY A 2 5.20 -16.38 -15.10
N LYS A 3 6.30 -15.70 -15.47
CA LYS A 3 7.28 -15.12 -14.54
C LYS A 3 6.58 -14.25 -13.49
N SER A 4 6.79 -14.56 -12.22
CA SER A 4 6.48 -13.67 -11.10
C SER A 4 7.22 -12.35 -11.33
N GLY A 5 6.49 -11.23 -11.38
CA GLY A 5 7.13 -9.91 -11.38
C GLY A 5 7.99 -9.77 -10.11
N ALA A 6 9.24 -9.34 -10.25
CA ALA A 6 10.20 -9.18 -9.15
C ALA A 6 9.95 -7.91 -8.30
N GLY A 7 8.79 -7.27 -8.45
CA GLY A 7 8.45 -6.07 -7.72
C GLY A 7 8.30 -6.37 -6.23
N GLN A 8 8.99 -5.61 -5.39
CA GLN A 8 8.85 -5.68 -3.94
C GLN A 8 8.16 -4.42 -3.45
N GLN A 9 7.05 -4.58 -2.72
CA GLN A 9 6.41 -3.51 -1.98
C GLN A 9 6.80 -3.59 -0.51
N THR A 10 7.22 -2.46 0.06
CA THR A 10 7.38 -2.27 1.50
C THR A 10 6.43 -1.18 1.95
N ALA A 11 5.65 -1.44 3.00
CA ALA A 11 4.71 -0.48 3.57
C ALA A 11 5.02 -0.23 5.05
N THR A 12 4.79 1.00 5.49
CA THR A 12 4.91 1.43 6.88
C THR A 12 3.55 1.91 7.36
N ILE A 13 3.07 1.31 8.45
CA ILE A 13 1.90 1.82 9.18
C ILE A 13 2.37 3.02 9.99
N GLU A 14 1.84 4.20 9.68
CA GLU A 14 2.22 5.44 10.34
C GLU A 14 1.27 5.75 11.50
N GLN A 15 -0.02 5.51 11.31
CA GLN A 15 -1.01 5.76 12.35
C GLN A 15 -2.23 4.84 12.24
N ILE A 16 -2.77 4.47 13.40
CA ILE A 16 -4.07 3.79 13.52
C ILE A 16 -4.95 4.63 14.44
N ARG A 17 -6.19 4.92 14.02
CA ARG A 17 -7.19 5.60 14.86
C ARG A 17 -8.48 4.81 14.90
N PHE A 18 -8.93 4.42 16.08
CA PHE A 18 -10.22 3.76 16.26
C PHE A 18 -11.35 4.79 16.23
N ILE A 19 -12.31 4.61 15.31
CA ILE A 19 -13.57 5.36 15.28
C ILE A 19 -14.57 4.69 16.22
N THR A 20 -14.57 3.36 16.23
CA THR A 20 -15.30 2.51 17.19
C THR A 20 -14.46 1.27 17.51
N PRO A 21 -14.82 0.42 18.48
CA PRO A 21 -14.10 -0.83 18.74
C PRO A 21 -14.03 -1.80 17.54
N LYS A 22 -14.84 -1.59 16.50
CA LYS A 22 -14.90 -2.43 15.29
C LYS A 22 -14.58 -1.69 14.00
N LEU A 23 -14.18 -0.42 14.06
CA LEU A 23 -13.90 0.41 12.88
C LEU A 23 -12.69 1.32 13.17
N ALA A 24 -11.69 1.30 12.31
CA ALA A 24 -10.50 2.13 12.45
C ALA A 24 -10.02 2.66 11.10
N THR A 25 -9.34 3.81 11.12
CA THR A 25 -8.54 4.29 10.00
C THR A 25 -7.10 3.83 10.19
N VAL A 26 -6.44 3.49 9.08
CA VAL A 26 -5.01 3.21 9.00
C VAL A 26 -4.42 4.17 7.98
N ASP A 27 -3.41 4.93 8.40
CA ASP A 27 -2.63 5.80 7.55
C ASP A 27 -1.25 5.17 7.38
N GLY A 28 -0.71 5.18 6.16
CA GLY A 28 0.59 4.59 5.90
C GLY A 28 1.32 5.18 4.71
N SER A 29 2.56 4.76 4.56
CA SER A 29 3.35 4.99 3.36
C SER A 29 3.83 3.68 2.75
N TRP A 30 4.13 3.71 1.47
CA TRP A 30 4.61 2.55 0.75
C TRP A 30 5.64 2.93 -0.30
N THR A 31 6.51 1.98 -0.61
CA THR A 31 7.49 2.05 -1.69
C THR A 31 7.51 0.73 -2.44
N VAL A 32 7.47 0.81 -3.77
CA VAL A 32 7.63 -0.33 -4.68
C VAL A 32 8.96 -0.20 -5.42
N THR A 33 9.78 -1.25 -5.37
CA THR A 33 11.08 -1.36 -6.08
C THR A 33 11.11 -2.60 -6.97
N GLY A 34 12.10 -2.74 -7.85
CA GLY A 34 12.26 -3.95 -8.68
C GLY A 34 11.27 -4.10 -9.83
N VAL A 35 10.43 -3.08 -10.08
CA VAL A 35 9.53 -3.05 -11.25
C VAL A 35 10.38 -2.84 -12.50
N ARG A 36 10.13 -3.61 -13.56
CA ARG A 36 10.85 -3.51 -14.83
C ARG A 36 9.88 -3.22 -15.98
N ASP A 37 10.34 -2.45 -16.96
CA ASP A 37 9.62 -2.21 -18.21
C ASP A 37 9.69 -3.42 -19.15
N ASP A 38 9.06 -3.30 -20.32
CA ASP A 38 9.02 -4.36 -21.34
C ASP A 38 10.41 -4.70 -21.92
N ASN A 39 11.39 -3.80 -21.77
CA ASN A 39 12.78 -4.03 -22.16
C ASN A 39 13.61 -4.65 -21.02
N GLY A 40 13.00 -4.93 -19.87
CA GLY A 40 13.67 -5.45 -18.68
C GLY A 40 14.45 -4.40 -17.89
N LYS A 41 14.36 -3.11 -18.25
CA LYS A 41 15.00 -2.03 -17.52
C LYS A 41 14.22 -1.76 -16.24
N GLU A 42 14.93 -1.66 -15.12
CA GLU A 42 14.31 -1.31 -13.83
C GLU A 42 13.81 0.14 -13.83
N LEU A 43 12.56 0.31 -13.40
CA LEU A 43 11.91 1.59 -13.23
C LEU A 43 12.29 2.20 -11.88
N PRO A 44 12.30 3.55 -11.76
CA PRO A 44 12.48 4.20 -10.48
C PRO A 44 11.47 3.70 -9.44
N ALA A 45 11.89 3.73 -8.17
CA ALA A 45 11.02 3.34 -7.06
C ALA A 45 9.74 4.19 -7.06
N ILE A 46 8.59 3.52 -7.00
CA ILE A 46 7.29 4.18 -6.90
C ILE A 46 6.99 4.36 -5.42
N LYS A 47 6.71 5.59 -5.00
CA LYS A 47 6.38 5.91 -3.61
C LYS A 47 4.94 6.40 -3.52
N GLY A 48 4.31 6.15 -2.39
CA GLY A 48 2.99 6.69 -2.12
C GLY A 48 2.60 6.68 -0.65
N ARG A 49 1.39 7.18 -0.43
CA ARG A 49 0.68 7.13 0.86
C ARG A 49 -0.58 6.31 0.69
N GLY A 50 -0.94 5.57 1.73
CA GLY A 50 -2.16 4.79 1.84
C GLY A 50 -3.05 5.34 2.94
N PHE A 51 -4.36 5.28 2.70
CA PHE A 51 -5.38 5.39 3.72
C PHE A 51 -6.31 4.20 3.59
N GLU A 52 -6.52 3.46 4.67
CA GLU A 52 -7.47 2.37 4.74
C GLU A 52 -8.49 2.60 5.84
N LEU A 53 -9.76 2.39 5.50
CA LEU A 53 -10.80 2.15 6.49
C LEU A 53 -10.91 0.64 6.70
N VAL A 54 -10.65 0.19 7.93
CA VAL A 54 -10.72 -1.22 8.31
C VAL A 54 -11.88 -1.48 9.27
N GLN A 55 -12.60 -2.58 9.04
CA GLN A 55 -13.68 -3.03 9.90
C GLN A 55 -13.41 -4.44 10.44
N LYS A 56 -13.65 -4.66 11.74
CA LYS A 56 -13.58 -5.98 12.36
C LYS A 56 -14.87 -6.75 12.07
N LYS A 57 -14.77 -7.79 11.22
CA LYS A 57 -15.84 -8.73 10.90
C LYS A 57 -15.42 -10.13 11.30
N ASN A 58 -16.25 -10.82 12.09
CA ASN A 58 -16.01 -12.21 12.54
C ASN A 58 -14.59 -12.41 13.12
N GLY A 59 -14.17 -11.51 14.02
CA GLY A 59 -12.85 -11.58 14.66
C GLY A 59 -11.68 -11.04 13.83
N SER A 60 -11.85 -10.81 12.53
CA SER A 60 -10.78 -10.36 11.61
C SER A 60 -10.99 -8.94 11.12
N TRP A 61 -9.91 -8.15 11.02
CA TRP A 61 -9.95 -6.86 10.34
C TRP A 61 -9.95 -7.03 8.82
N LYS A 62 -10.81 -6.27 8.14
CA LYS A 62 -10.95 -6.27 6.68
C LYS A 62 -10.91 -4.83 6.18
N PHE A 63 -10.24 -4.60 5.06
CA PHE A 63 -10.37 -3.35 4.32
C PHE A 63 -11.80 -3.21 3.82
N ILE A 64 -12.41 -2.04 4.06
CA ILE A 64 -13.76 -1.72 3.56
C ILE A 64 -13.74 -0.48 2.66
N ALA A 65 -12.72 0.36 2.77
CA ALA A 65 -12.39 1.39 1.79
C ALA A 65 -10.88 1.60 1.79
N THR A 66 -10.31 1.89 0.62
CA THR A 66 -8.89 2.15 0.44
C THR A 66 -8.73 3.34 -0.48
N ARG A 67 -7.77 4.22 -0.18
CA ARG A 67 -7.35 5.30 -1.05
C ARG A 67 -5.84 5.33 -1.10
N GLU A 68 -5.30 4.94 -2.25
CA GLU A 68 -3.88 5.01 -2.54
C GLU A 68 -3.55 6.32 -3.26
N MET A 69 -2.44 6.95 -2.87
CA MET A 69 -1.96 8.19 -3.44
C MET A 69 -0.50 8.02 -3.86
N VAL A 70 -0.28 7.90 -5.16
CA VAL A 70 1.07 7.91 -5.73
C VAL A 70 1.66 9.31 -5.60
N ILE A 71 2.88 9.41 -5.09
CA ILE A 71 3.62 10.66 -5.05
C ILE A 71 4.41 10.78 -6.36
N PHE A 72 3.95 11.66 -7.26
CA PHE A 72 4.66 11.97 -8.50
C PHE A 72 5.64 13.13 -8.28
N GLY A 73 6.87 13.00 -8.77
CA GLY A 73 7.79 14.13 -8.92
C GLY A 73 8.55 14.58 -7.66
N GLY A 74 9.12 13.66 -6.88
CA GLY A 74 10.12 14.02 -5.87
C GLY A 74 11.51 14.18 -6.50
N SER A 75 12.01 15.41 -6.57
CA SER A 75 13.42 15.74 -6.82
C SER A 75 14.31 15.32 -5.65
#